data_AF-A0A1V4ART5-F1
#
_entry.id   AF-A0A1V4ART5-F1
#
_cell.length_a   1.000
_cell.length_b   1.000
_cell.length_c   1.000
_cell.angle_alpha   90.00
_cell.angle_beta   90.00
_cell.angle_gamma   90.00
#
_symmetry.space_group_name_H-M   'P 1'
#
loop_
_entity.id
_entity.type
_entity.pdbx_description
1 polymer ?
#
loop_
_entity_poly.entity_id
_entity_poly.type
_entity_poly.pdbx_seq_one_letter_code
_entity_poly.pdbx_strand_id
1 'polypeptide(L)'
;MWGTLVMAVTGLILWFPVQFTKIIPVSVASIVDLPSIALIVHRYEAILAAGFIFTIHFFHTHLLPEKMPVDEAIFTGKITEAEFRHERFNQFKRLESQHQLENYKVAPPSLFVSFLTRLFAVPILITGLIMVGFMFSALIVWAI
;
A
#
# COMPACT_ATOMS: atom_id res chain seq x y z
N MET A 1 11.45 1.25 -2.61
CA MET A 1 11.59 0.09 -1.71
C MET A 1 12.30 0.41 -0.39
N TRP A 2 12.94 1.57 -0.25
CA TRP A 2 13.62 1.97 1.00
C TRP A 2 12.72 1.87 2.24
N GLY A 3 11.54 2.48 2.23
CA GLY A 3 10.64 2.47 3.38
C GLY A 3 10.17 1.09 3.83
N THR A 4 9.94 0.15 2.90
CA THR A 4 9.55 -1.22 3.23
C THR A 4 10.63 -1.94 4.04
N LEU A 5 11.90 -1.78 3.67
CA LEU A 5 13.03 -2.36 4.40
C LEU A 5 13.13 -1.77 5.80
N VAL A 6 13.07 -0.43 5.91
CA VAL A 6 13.15 0.29 7.18
C VAL A 6 12.03 -0.15 8.12
N MET A 7 10.79 -0.19 7.64
CA MET A 7 9.62 -0.64 8.41
C MET A 7 9.76 -2.09 8.86
N ALA A 8 10.22 -2.99 7.99
CA ALA A 8 10.38 -4.40 8.35
C ALA A 8 11.46 -4.61 9.42
N VAL A 9 12.64 -4.00 9.24
CA VAL A 9 13.76 -4.15 10.17
C VAL A 9 13.44 -3.54 11.54
N THR A 10 12.96 -2.30 11.55
CA THR A 10 12.61 -1.63 12.80
C THR A 10 11.40 -2.27 13.48
N GLY A 11 10.42 -2.77 12.72
CA GLY A 11 9.29 -3.52 13.26
C GLY A 11 9.70 -4.83 13.92
N LEU A 12 10.62 -5.58 13.32
CA LEU A 12 11.18 -6.80 13.93
C LEU A 12 11.93 -6.50 15.23
N ILE A 13 12.70 -5.40 15.27
CA ILE A 13 13.39 -4.95 16.50
C ILE A 13 12.36 -4.67 17.60
N LEU A 14 11.26 -3.99 17.26
CA LEU A 14 10.20 -3.62 18.21
C LEU A 14 9.32 -4.81 18.64
N TRP A 15 9.22 -5.87 17.82
CA TRP A 15 8.52 -7.10 18.20
C TRP A 15 9.35 -7.91 19.21
N PHE A 16 10.68 -7.95 19.06
CA PHE A 16 11.58 -8.73 19.91
C PHE A 16 12.63 -7.86 20.65
N PRO A 17 12.22 -6.81 21.39
CA PRO A 17 13.12 -5.79 21.88
C PRO A 17 14.18 -6.35 22.83
N VAL A 18 13.82 -7.30 23.70
CA VAL A 18 14.75 -7.93 24.66
C VAL A 18 15.84 -8.71 23.93
N GLN A 19 15.49 -9.43 22.87
CA GLN A 19 16.42 -10.24 22.08
C GLN A 19 17.39 -9.33 21.34
N PHE A 20 16.90 -8.25 20.73
CA PHE A 20 17.74 -7.31 20.01
C PHE A 20 18.66 -6.50 20.93
N THR A 21 18.22 -6.13 22.14
CA THR A 21 19.09 -5.50 23.14
C THR A 21 20.23 -6.42 23.58
N LYS A 22 19.99 -7.73 23.71
CA LYS A 22 21.02 -8.71 24.11
C LYS A 22 22.14 -8.91 23.09
N ILE A 23 21.93 -8.55 21.83
CA ILE A 23 22.94 -8.66 20.77
C ILE A 23 23.98 -7.55 20.90
N ILE A 24 23.64 -6.43 21.55
CA ILE A 24 24.52 -5.28 21.69
C ILE A 24 25.47 -5.48 22.87
N PRO A 25 26.79 -5.30 22.69
CA PRO A 25 27.74 -5.35 23.79
C PRO A 25 27.36 -4.36 24.90
N VAL A 26 27.55 -4.76 26.16
CA VAL A 26 27.17 -3.94 27.34
C VAL A 26 27.82 -2.54 27.30
N SER A 27 29.06 -2.45 26.83
CA SER A 27 29.78 -1.16 26.68
C SER A 27 29.14 -0.21 25.68
N VAL A 28 28.38 -0.74 24.70
CA VAL A 28 27.67 0.03 23.67
C VAL A 28 26.22 0.29 24.10
N ALA A 29 25.58 -0.64 24.79
CA ALA A 29 24.20 -0.53 25.25
C ALA A 29 23.97 0.62 26.25
N SER A 30 25.01 1.04 26.99
CA SER A 30 24.94 2.22 27.87
C SER A 30 24.91 3.56 27.12
N ILE A 31 25.17 3.55 25.81
CA ILE A 31 25.26 4.74 24.96
C ILE A 31 24.18 4.70 23.86
N VAL A 32 23.87 3.50 23.35
CA VAL A 32 22.98 3.28 22.21
C VAL A 32 21.86 2.33 22.59
N ASP A 33 20.64 2.86 22.63
CA ASP A 33 19.42 2.08 22.83
C ASP A 33 18.75 1.77 21.49
N LEU A 34 19.03 0.57 20.95
CA LEU A 34 18.55 0.14 19.64
C LEU A 34 17.01 0.07 19.55
N PRO A 35 16.27 -0.50 20.52
CA PRO A 35 14.81 -0.40 20.55
C PRO A 35 14.28 1.04 20.46
N SER A 36 14.87 1.98 21.19
CA SER A 36 14.44 3.39 21.13
C SER A 36 14.73 4.03 19.78
N ILE A 37 15.89 3.76 19.18
CA ILE A 37 16.21 4.23 17.82
C ILE A 37 15.22 3.62 16.81
N ALA A 38 14.97 2.32 16.89
CA ALA A 38 14.02 1.63 16.03
C ALA A 38 12.61 2.23 16.18
N LEU A 39 12.17 2.55 17.40
CA LEU A 39 10.88 3.18 17.65
C LEU A 39 10.75 4.54 16.95
N ILE A 40 11.77 5.38 17.07
CA ILE A 40 11.79 6.71 16.46
C ILE A 40 11.77 6.59 14.94
N VAL A 41 12.66 5.77 14.37
CA VAL A 41 12.77 5.57 12.92
C VAL A 41 11.50 4.94 12.36
N HIS A 42 10.96 3.90 12.99
CA HIS A 42 9.72 3.24 12.58
C HIS A 42 8.56 4.22 12.56
N ARG A 43 8.43 5.06 13.60
CA ARG A 43 7.37 6.07 13.68
C ARG A 43 7.46 7.08 12.53
N TYR A 44 8.64 7.62 12.26
CA TYR A 44 8.79 8.59 11.17
C TYR A 44 8.54 7.97 9.80
N GLU A 45 9.06 6.77 9.56
CA GLU A 45 8.84 6.07 8.30
C GLU A 45 7.36 5.64 8.14
N ALA A 46 6.68 5.26 9.22
CA ALA A 46 5.25 4.94 9.20
C ALA A 46 4.41 6.15 8.76
N ILE A 47 4.73 7.35 9.25
CA ILE A 47 4.05 8.59 8.85
C ILE A 47 4.32 8.90 7.37
N LEU A 48 5.57 8.78 6.91
CA LEU A 48 5.92 9.00 5.51
C LEU A 48 5.24 7.99 4.58
N ALA A 49 5.25 6.71 4.95
CA ALA A 49 4.63 5.62 4.19
C ALA A 49 3.11 5.78 4.13
N ALA A 50 2.45 6.00 5.28
CA ALA A 50 1.01 6.24 5.33
C ALA A 50 0.62 7.51 4.57
N GLY A 51 1.41 8.58 4.69
CA GLY A 51 1.22 9.81 3.94
C GLY A 51 1.27 9.57 2.43
N PHE A 52 2.29 8.85 1.93
CA PHE A 52 2.40 8.52 0.51
C PHE A 52 1.24 7.63 0.02
N ILE A 53 0.88 6.59 0.79
CA ILE A 53 -0.23 5.69 0.45
C ILE A 53 -1.55 6.47 0.41
N PHE A 54 -1.84 7.28 1.42
CA PHE A 54 -3.12 7.98 1.49
C PHE A 54 -3.23 9.17 0.51
N THR A 55 -2.12 9.84 0.19
CA THR A 55 -2.17 10.99 -0.73
C THR A 55 -1.98 10.59 -2.19
N ILE A 56 -0.97 9.80 -2.51
CA ILE A 56 -0.68 9.48 -3.91
C ILE A 56 -1.50 8.26 -4.33
N HIS A 57 -1.38 7.15 -3.60
CA HIS A 57 -2.02 5.90 -4.02
C HIS A 57 -3.55 6.02 -4.01
N PHE A 58 -4.17 6.44 -2.90
CA PHE A 58 -5.63 6.53 -2.80
C PHE A 58 -6.25 7.48 -3.85
N PHE A 59 -5.63 8.62 -4.15
CA PHE A 59 -6.13 9.53 -5.17
C PHE A 59 -5.99 8.98 -6.59
N HIS A 60 -4.91 8.25 -6.87
CA HIS A 60 -4.68 7.65 -8.18
C HIS A 60 -5.33 6.28 -8.39
N THR A 61 -5.95 5.68 -7.38
CA THR A 61 -6.58 4.35 -7.50
C THR A 61 -8.02 4.30 -7.00
N HIS A 62 -8.29 4.81 -5.80
CA HIS A 62 -9.56 4.59 -5.10
C HIS A 62 -10.53 5.76 -5.21
N LEU A 63 -10.03 6.99 -5.34
CA LEU A 63 -10.84 8.21 -5.42
C LEU A 63 -11.13 8.66 -6.86
N LEU A 64 -10.74 7.86 -7.86
CA LEU A 64 -11.13 8.07 -9.25
C LEU A 64 -12.62 7.72 -9.42
N PRO A 65 -13.47 8.64 -9.91
CA PRO A 65 -14.91 8.39 -10.09
C PRO A 65 -15.20 7.13 -10.91
N GLU A 66 -14.37 6.86 -11.92
CA GLU A 66 -14.48 5.72 -12.84
C GLU A 66 -14.15 4.37 -12.18
N LYS A 67 -13.43 4.40 -11.04
CA LYS A 67 -12.96 3.22 -10.29
C LYS A 67 -13.67 3.03 -8.95
N MET A 68 -14.62 3.91 -8.61
CA MET A 68 -15.34 3.81 -7.35
C MET A 68 -16.22 2.55 -7.30
N PRO A 69 -16.32 1.86 -6.13
CA PRO A 69 -15.61 2.13 -4.87
C PRO A 69 -14.19 1.55 -4.81
N VAL A 70 -13.88 0.52 -5.61
CA VAL A 70 -12.54 -0.06 -5.74
C VAL A 70 -12.34 -0.57 -7.17
N ASP A 71 -11.14 -0.37 -7.71
CA ASP A 71 -10.71 -0.98 -8.97
C ASP A 71 -10.58 -2.51 -8.84
N GLU A 72 -11.46 -3.26 -9.50
CA GLU A 72 -11.45 -4.72 -9.49
C GLU A 72 -10.27 -5.33 -10.25
N ALA A 73 -9.54 -4.55 -11.05
CA ALA A 73 -8.38 -5.03 -11.81
C ALA A 73 -7.28 -5.60 -10.91
N ILE A 74 -7.18 -5.13 -9.65
CA ILE A 74 -6.21 -5.67 -8.68
C ILE A 74 -6.47 -7.14 -8.32
N PHE A 75 -7.72 -7.59 -8.42
CA PHE A 75 -8.11 -8.99 -8.13
C PHE A 75 -8.34 -9.81 -9.39
N THR A 76 -8.93 -9.20 -10.42
CA THR A 76 -9.32 -9.91 -11.65
C THR A 76 -8.25 -9.89 -12.73
N GLY A 77 -7.34 -8.91 -12.71
CA GLY A 77 -6.39 -8.65 -13.79
C GLY A 77 -7.03 -8.16 -15.09
N LYS A 78 -8.32 -7.80 -15.07
CA LYS A 78 -9.10 -7.45 -16.26
C LYS A 78 -9.46 -5.97 -16.23
N ILE A 79 -9.36 -5.32 -17.39
CA ILE A 79 -9.75 -3.93 -17.64
C ILE A 79 -10.48 -3.83 -18.97
N THR A 80 -11.27 -2.79 -19.16
CA THR A 80 -11.94 -2.57 -20.46
C THR A 80 -10.94 -2.10 -21.51
N GLU A 81 -11.23 -2.34 -22.80
CA GLU A 81 -10.37 -1.84 -23.87
C GLU A 81 -10.28 -0.31 -23.88
N ALA A 82 -11.40 0.38 -23.59
CA ALA A 82 -11.45 1.83 -23.51
C ALA A 82 -10.52 2.37 -22.41
N GLU A 83 -10.56 1.75 -21.22
CA GLU A 83 -9.68 2.07 -20.11
C GLU A 83 -8.21 1.79 -20.46
N PHE A 84 -7.91 0.62 -21.06
CA PHE A 84 -6.55 0.28 -21.46
C PHE A 84 -5.98 1.28 -22.48
N ARG A 85 -6.80 1.74 -23.42
CA ARG A 85 -6.43 2.77 -24.39
C ARG A 85 -6.22 4.14 -23.74
N HIS A 86 -7.04 4.49 -22.74
CA HIS A 86 -6.95 5.76 -22.04
C HIS A 86 -5.73 5.82 -21.10
N GLU A 87 -5.60 4.85 -20.19
CA GLU A 87 -4.57 4.84 -19.14
C GLU A 87 -3.20 4.37 -19.66
N ARG A 88 -3.17 3.49 -20.67
CA ARG A 88 -1.94 2.83 -21.17
C ARG A 88 -1.81 2.92 -22.69
N PHE A 89 -2.10 4.09 -23.25
CA PHE A 89 -2.12 4.34 -24.69
C PHE A 89 -0.89 3.81 -25.45
N ASN A 90 0.32 4.05 -24.94
CA ASN A 90 1.56 3.59 -25.58
C ASN A 90 1.66 2.05 -25.62
N GLN A 91 1.20 1.37 -24.57
CA GLN A 91 1.17 -0.09 -24.53
C GLN A 91 0.09 -0.63 -25.49
N PHE A 92 -1.08 0.00 -25.51
CA PHE A 92 -2.16 -0.31 -26.45
C PHE A 92 -1.66 -0.20 -27.90
N LYS A 93 -1.07 0.94 -28.28
CA LYS A 93 -0.54 1.18 -29.63
C LYS A 93 0.54 0.19 -30.04
N ARG A 94 1.44 -0.16 -29.12
CA ARG A 94 2.47 -1.17 -29.39
C ARG A 94 1.84 -2.53 -29.71
N LEU A 95 0.90 -3.00 -28.89
CA LEU A 95 0.23 -4.29 -29.10
C LEU A 95 -0.64 -4.29 -30.36
N GLU A 96 -1.29 -3.17 -30.67
CA GLU A 96 -2.04 -2.96 -31.92
C GLU A 96 -1.11 -3.10 -33.13
N SER A 97 0.03 -2.40 -33.14
CA SER A 97 1.01 -2.47 -34.25
C SER A 97 1.62 -3.85 -34.44
N GLN A 98 1.76 -4.62 -33.36
CA GLN A 98 2.29 -5.98 -33.37
C GLN A 98 1.23 -7.03 -33.71
N HIS A 99 -0.03 -6.63 -33.93
CA HIS A 99 -1.17 -7.53 -34.16
C HIS A 99 -1.36 -8.53 -33.01
N GLN A 100 -0.98 -8.14 -31.78
CA GLN A 100 -1.05 -8.98 -30.59
C GLN A 100 -2.27 -8.68 -29.72
N LEU A 101 -3.03 -7.62 -30.03
CA LEU A 101 -4.11 -7.14 -29.17
C LEU A 101 -5.20 -8.21 -28.93
N GLU A 102 -5.53 -8.99 -29.95
CA GLU A 102 -6.51 -10.09 -29.85
C GLU A 102 -6.09 -11.17 -28.85
N ASN A 103 -4.78 -11.42 -28.69
CA ASN A 103 -4.26 -12.42 -27.76
C ASN A 103 -4.48 -12.04 -26.28
N TYR A 104 -4.72 -10.75 -26.02
CA TYR A 104 -4.97 -10.23 -24.68
C TYR A 104 -6.45 -9.96 -24.39
N LYS A 105 -7.34 -10.17 -25.37
CA LYS A 105 -8.78 -10.05 -25.13
C LYS A 105 -9.26 -11.23 -24.32
N VAL A 106 -9.95 -10.92 -23.22
CA VAL A 106 -10.52 -11.91 -22.30
C VAL A 106 -11.97 -11.56 -22.02
N ALA A 107 -12.77 -12.58 -21.71
CA ALA A 107 -14.15 -12.36 -21.29
C ALA A 107 -14.18 -11.52 -19.99
N PRO A 108 -15.15 -10.60 -19.85
CA PRO A 108 -15.30 -9.80 -18.63
C PRO A 108 -15.47 -10.70 -17.39
N PRO A 109 -15.16 -10.20 -16.18
CA PRO A 109 -15.43 -10.96 -14.96
C PRO A 109 -16.93 -11.26 -14.84
N SER A 110 -17.26 -12.45 -14.34
CA SER A 110 -18.66 -12.79 -14.04
C SER A 110 -19.17 -11.93 -12.88
N LEU A 111 -20.48 -11.72 -12.81
CA LEU A 111 -21.11 -10.95 -11.73
C LEU A 111 -20.77 -11.51 -10.34
N PHE A 112 -20.65 -12.82 -10.21
CA PHE A 112 -20.28 -13.46 -8.95
C PHE A 112 -18.83 -13.16 -8.54
N VAL A 113 -17.90 -13.13 -9.50
CA VAL A 113 -16.51 -12.74 -9.26
C VAL A 113 -16.45 -11.28 -8.85
N SER A 114 -17.11 -10.38 -9.58
CA SER A 114 -17.16 -8.95 -9.23
C SER A 114 -17.81 -8.69 -7.87
N PHE A 115 -18.82 -9.49 -7.50
CA PHE A 115 -19.41 -9.43 -6.17
C PHE A 115 -18.39 -9.84 -5.09
N LEU A 116 -17.72 -10.99 -5.26
CA LEU A 116 -16.71 -11.47 -4.32
C LEU A 116 -15.55 -10.48 -4.18
N THR A 117 -15.04 -9.93 -5.27
CA THR A 117 -13.94 -8.95 -5.21
C THR A 117 -14.35 -7.73 -4.40
N ARG A 118 -15.53 -7.15 -4.66
CA ARG A 118 -16.04 -6.00 -3.89
C ARG A 118 -16.28 -6.33 -2.42
N LEU A 119 -16.74 -7.54 -2.11
CA LEU A 119 -16.96 -8.00 -0.74
C LEU A 119 -15.67 -7.97 0.09
N PHE A 120 -14.50 -8.25 -0.51
CA PHE A 120 -13.21 -8.15 0.18
C PHE A 120 -12.59 -6.75 0.07
N ALA A 121 -12.66 -6.15 -1.12
CA ALA A 121 -11.98 -4.91 -1.43
C ALA A 121 -12.51 -3.72 -0.62
N VAL A 122 -13.84 -3.59 -0.49
CA VAL A 122 -14.46 -2.46 0.18
C VAL A 122 -14.16 -2.46 1.69
N PRO A 123 -14.26 -3.57 2.43
CA PRO A 123 -13.85 -3.61 3.83
C PRO A 123 -12.36 -3.31 4.04
N ILE A 124 -11.47 -3.77 3.14
CA ILE A 124 -10.03 -3.43 3.21
C ILE A 124 -9.83 -1.92 3.05
N LEU A 125 -10.51 -1.30 2.08
CA LEU A 125 -10.48 0.14 1.87
C LEU A 125 -10.97 0.89 3.12
N ILE A 126 -12.12 0.49 3.68
CA ILE A 126 -12.69 1.09 4.89
C ILE A 126 -11.73 0.95 6.08
N THR A 127 -11.13 -0.22 6.26
CA THR A 127 -10.15 -0.47 7.32
C THR A 127 -8.95 0.47 7.17
N GLY A 128 -8.45 0.64 5.95
CA GLY A 128 -7.38 1.59 5.64
C GLY A 128 -7.76 3.03 5.99
N LEU A 129 -8.97 3.47 5.62
CA LEU A 129 -9.47 4.81 5.96
C LEU A 129 -9.58 5.03 7.47
N ILE A 130 -10.05 4.02 8.22
CA ILE A 130 -10.13 4.06 9.69
C ILE A 130 -8.74 4.15 10.31
N MET A 131 -7.79 3.33 9.86
CA MET A 131 -6.42 3.35 10.37
C MET A 131 -5.76 4.72 10.15
N VAL A 132 -5.95 5.31 8.97
CA VAL A 132 -5.47 6.66 8.68
C VAL A 132 -6.11 7.69 9.63
N GLY A 133 -7.42 7.58 9.88
CA GLY A 133 -8.12 8.41 10.86
C GLY A 133 -7.49 8.33 12.26
N PHE A 134 -7.17 7.11 12.74
CA PHE A 134 -6.49 6.93 14.03
C PHE A 134 -5.08 7.50 14.05
N MET A 135 -4.33 7.37 12.96
CA MET A 135 -3.00 7.97 12.85
C MET A 135 -3.07 9.49 12.94
N PHE A 136 -4.00 10.14 12.25
CA PHE A 136 -4.21 11.57 12.34
C PHE A 136 -4.65 12.00 13.75
N SER A 137 -5.58 11.27 14.39
CA SER A 137 -5.99 11.60 15.75
C SER A 137 -4.83 11.49 16.74
N ALA A 138 -3.97 10.49 16.59
CA ALA A 138 -2.80 10.32 17.45
C ALA A 138 -1.81 11.48 17.29
N LEU A 139 -1.60 11.96 16.06
CA LEU A 139 -0.74 13.12 15.81
C LEU A 139 -1.30 14.41 16.44
N ILE A 140 -2.61 14.63 16.36
CA ILE A 140 -3.25 15.80 16.95
C ILE A 140 -3.16 15.77 18.47
N VAL A 141 -3.50 14.62 19.09
CA VAL A 141 -3.42 14.46 20.56
C VAL A 141 -1.98 14.63 21.05
N TRP A 142 -0.99 14.21 20.29
CA TRP A 142 0.42 14.38 20.65
C TRP A 142 0.93 15.82 20.47
N ALA A 143 0.22 16.65 19.70
CA ALA A 143 0.60 18.03 19.43
C ALA A 143 -0.02 19.07 20.39
N ILE A 144 -1.02 18.66 21.19
CA ILE A 144 -1.70 19.47 22.20
C ILE A 144 -1.15 19.12 23.58
#